data_AF-A0A1T5AMW6-F1
#
_entry.id   AF-A0A1T5AMW6-F1
#
_cell.length_a   1.000
_cell.length_b   1.000
_cell.length_c   1.000
_cell.angle_alpha   90.00
_cell.angle_beta   90.00
_cell.angle_gamma   90.00
#
_symmetry.space_group_name_H-M   'P 1'
#
loop_
_entity.id
_entity.type
_entity.pdbx_description
1 polymer ?
#
loop_
_entity_poly.entity_id
_entity_poly.type
_entity_poly.pdbx_seq_one_letter_code
_entity_poly.pdbx_strand_id
1 'polypeptide(L)' 'MENKDKYYKALIENDGQLNEIDLGEKLGLNEDETNEIIVQLLSEHKIEYAENRACNYSLMKRVRRKNNGR' A
#
# COMPACT_ATOMS: atom_id res chain seq x y z
N MET A 1 9.68 -3.87 -12.36
CA MET A 1 8.53 -4.58 -11.76
C MET A 1 7.30 -3.69 -11.85
N GLU A 2 6.41 -3.99 -12.79
CA GLU A 2 5.12 -3.27 -12.92
C GLU A 2 4.16 -3.58 -11.76
N ASN A 3 4.24 -4.78 -11.18
CA ASN A 3 3.38 -5.20 -10.07
C ASN A 3 3.57 -4.33 -8.83
N LYS A 4 4.81 -3.93 -8.51
CA LYS A 4 5.10 -3.03 -7.39
C LYS A 4 4.44 -1.66 -7.56
N ASP A 5 4.48 -1.08 -8.76
CA ASP A 5 3.87 0.25 -9.02
C ASP A 5 2.35 0.18 -8.98
N LYS A 6 1.77 -0.89 -9.54
CA LYS A 6 0.32 -1.18 -9.47
C LYS A 6 -0.14 -1.33 -8.02
N TYR A 7 0.58 -2.13 -7.23
CA TYR A 7 0.29 -2.34 -5.82
C TYR A 7 0.40 -1.03 -5.04
N TYR A 8 1.47 -0.26 -5.26
CA TYR A 8 1.66 1.03 -4.60
C TYR A 8 0.53 2.02 -4.92
N LYS A 9 0.10 2.12 -6.18
CA LYS A 9 -1.05 2.94 -6.58
C LYS A 9 -2.35 2.47 -5.94
N ALA A 10 -2.61 1.17 -5.94
CA ALA A 10 -3.78 0.61 -5.29
C ALA A 10 -3.77 0.92 -3.78
N LEU A 11 -2.60 0.88 -3.13
CA LEU A 11 -2.46 1.18 -1.70
C LEU A 11 -2.76 2.67 -1.42
N ILE A 12 -2.43 3.56 -2.36
CA ILE A 12 -2.79 5.00 -2.34
C ILE A 12 -4.29 5.21 -2.54
N GLU A 13 -4.91 4.47 -3.45
CA GLU A 13 -6.35 4.56 -3.69
C GLU A 13 -7.19 3.96 -2.57
N ASN A 14 -6.68 2.91 -1.94
CA ASN A 14 -7.34 2.16 -0.88
C ASN A 14 -7.40 2.92 0.45
N ASP A 15 -6.48 3.86 0.72
CA ASP A 15 -6.39 4.62 1.99
C ASP A 15 -6.44 3.75 3.26
N GLY A 16 -5.97 2.50 3.17
CA GLY A 16 -6.04 1.52 4.27
C GLY A 16 -7.44 1.01 4.60
N GLN A 17 -8.37 1.01 3.63
CA GLN A 17 -9.67 0.33 3.74
C GLN A 17 -9.51 -1.20 3.71
N LEU A 18 -8.70 -1.71 2.77
CA LEU A 18 -8.33 -3.12 2.67
C LEU A 18 -6.94 -3.38 3.25
N ASN A 19 -6.73 -4.60 3.74
CA ASN A 19 -5.44 -5.07 4.23
C ASN A 19 -4.46 -5.22 3.07
N GLU A 20 -3.17 -5.29 3.38
CA GLU A 20 -2.14 -5.47 2.38
C GLU A 20 -2.37 -6.71 1.49
N ILE A 21 -2.81 -7.84 2.06
CA ILE A 21 -3.01 -9.11 1.35
C ILE A 21 -4.24 -9.04 0.44
N ASP A 22 -5.36 -8.53 0.96
CA ASP A 22 -6.62 -8.40 0.20
C ASP A 22 -6.46 -7.47 -1.01
N LEU A 23 -5.69 -6.38 -0.83
CA LEU A 23 -5.30 -5.49 -1.92
C LEU A 23 -4.47 -6.22 -2.99
N GLY A 24 -3.56 -7.10 -2.56
CA GLY A 24 -2.75 -7.94 -3.43
C GLY A 24 -3.59 -8.90 -4.25
N GLU A 25 -4.48 -9.64 -3.60
CA GLU A 25 -5.39 -10.59 -4.26
C GLU A 25 -6.29 -9.88 -5.28
N LYS A 26 -6.78 -8.68 -4.95
CA LYS A 26 -7.59 -7.86 -5.85
C LYS A 26 -6.85 -7.41 -7.11
N LEU A 27 -5.52 -7.35 -7.05
CA LEU A 27 -4.64 -7.07 -8.19
C LEU A 27 -4.20 -8.36 -8.92
N GLY A 28 -4.61 -9.54 -8.43
CA GLY A 28 -4.17 -10.84 -8.93
C GLY A 28 -2.78 -11.23 -8.46
N LEU A 29 -2.30 -10.66 -7.35
CA LEU A 29 -1.04 -11.01 -6.71
C LEU A 29 -1.29 -12.02 -5.60
N ASN A 30 -0.36 -12.95 -5.42
CA ASN A 30 -0.40 -13.87 -4.30
C ASN A 30 0.10 -13.21 -3.02
N GLU A 31 -0.13 -13.85 -1.87
CA GLU A 31 0.37 -13.40 -0.57
C GLU A 31 1.90 -13.21 -0.59
N ASP A 32 2.65 -14.18 -1.13
CA ASP A 32 4.11 -14.12 -1.26
C ASP A 32 4.58 -12.90 -2.08
N GLU A 33 4.00 -12.69 -3.26
CA GLU A 33 4.35 -11.54 -4.12
C GLU A 33 4.01 -10.22 -3.44
N THR A 34 2.86 -10.18 -2.79
CA THR A 34 2.38 -9.01 -2.04
C THR A 34 3.34 -8.68 -0.91
N ASN A 35 3.77 -9.69 -0.15
CA ASN A 35 4.70 -9.51 0.95
C ASN A 35 6.09 -9.07 0.46
N GLU A 36 6.58 -9.63 -0.65
CA GLU A 36 7.81 -9.19 -1.29
C GLU A 36 7.75 -7.71 -1.70
N ILE A 37 6.62 -7.30 -2.29
CA ILE A 37 6.37 -5.90 -2.65
C ILE A 37 6.37 -4.99 -1.42
N ILE A 38 5.69 -5.38 -0.34
CA ILE A 38 5.66 -4.62 0.91
C ILE A 38 7.07 -4.46 1.47
N VAL A 39 7.86 -5.54 1.55
CA VAL A 39 9.24 -5.50 2.04
C VAL A 39 10.10 -4.56 1.20
N GLN A 40 9.95 -4.62 -0.14
CA GLN A 40 10.63 -3.68 -1.03
C GLN A 40 10.20 -2.23 -0.79
N LEU A 41 8.90 -1.96 -0.66
CA LEU A 41 8.36 -0.62 -0.41
C LEU A 41 8.78 -0.08 0.97
N LEU A 42 8.87 -0.94 1.98
CA LEU A 42 9.32 -0.64 3.32
C LEU A 42 10.81 -0.29 3.33
N SER A 43 11.62 -1.08 2.61
CA SER A 43 13.05 -0.84 2.42
C SER A 43 13.33 0.44 1.61
N GLU A 44 12.46 0.78 0.66
CA GLU A 44 12.48 2.05 -0.08
C GLU A 44 11.90 3.24 0.73
N HIS A 45 11.46 3.03 1.97
CA HIS A 45 10.79 4.06 2.80
C HIS A 45 9.58 4.72 2.11
N LYS A 46 8.85 3.97 1.28
CA LYS A 46 7.61 4.44 0.64
C LYS A 46 6.38 4.23 1.52
N ILE A 47 6.41 3.18 2.34
CA ILE A 47 5.40 2.86 3.33
C ILE A 47 6.04 2.79 4.72
N GLU A 48 5.22 2.96 5.75
CA GLU A 48 5.56 2.96 7.16
C GLU A 48 4.61 2.02 7.89
N TYR A 49 5.11 1.34 8.93
CA TYR A 49 4.26 0.54 9.80
C TYR A 49 3.42 1.46 10.70
N ALA A 50 2.11 1.31 10.65
CA ALA A 50 1.14 2.10 11.39
C ALA A 50 0.11 1.18 12.07
N GLU A 51 0.37 0.82 13.33
CA GLU A 51 -0.58 0.12 14.19
C GLU A 51 -1.78 1.03 14.50
N ASN A 52 -2.84 0.99 13.68
CA ASN A 52 -4.21 1.44 14.01
C ASN A 52 -5.25 1.32 12.86
N ARG A 53 -4.99 0.55 11.80
CA ARG A 53 -5.92 0.39 10.66
C ARG A 53 -6.05 -1.08 10.25
N ALA A 54 -7.00 -1.36 9.35
CA ALA A 54 -7.15 -2.68 8.72
C ALA A 54 -5.85 -3.12 8.02
N CYS A 55 -5.14 -2.17 7.41
CA CYS A 55 -3.77 -2.35 6.93
C CYS A 55 -2.77 -1.84 7.97
N ASN A 56 -1.84 -2.69 8.42
CA ASN A 56 -0.79 -2.27 9.36
C ASN A 56 0.30 -1.43 8.68
N TYR A 57 0.20 -1.22 7.37
CA TYR A 57 1.11 -0.39 6.60
C TYR A 57 0.37 0.84 6.08
N SER A 58 0.96 2.01 6.31
CA SER A 58 0.47 3.29 5.80
C SER A 58 1.47 3.89 4.81
N LEU A 59 0.98 4.68 3.87
CA LEU A 59 1.85 5.40 2.96
C LEU A 59 2.56 6.51 3.70
N MET A 60 3.87 6.61 3.50
CA MET A 60 4.63 7.70 4.09
C MET A 60 4.05 9.02 3.55
N LYS A 61 3.70 9.94 4.47
CA LYS A 61 2.90 11.19 4.28
C LYS A 61 3.32 12.14 3.13
N ARG A 62 4.36 11.84 2.35
CA ARG A 62 4.74 12.63 1.18
C ARG A 62 3.71 12.57 0.06
N VAL A 63 2.88 11.54 0.00
CA VAL A 63 1.70 11.53 -0.89
C VAL A 63 0.53 12.23 -0.19
N ARG A 64 0.68 13.52 0.14
CA ARG A 64 -0.49 14.36 0.45
C ARG A 64 -1.34 14.43 -0.80
N ARG A 65 -2.33 13.54 -0.93
CA ARG A 65 -3.50 13.84 -1.75
C ARG A 65 -4.06 15.15 -1.22
N LYS A 66 -3.99 16.16 -2.07
CA LYS A 66 -4.54 17.50 -1.88
C LYS A 66 -6.02 17.30 -1.54
N ASN A 67 -6.35 17.39 -0.26
CA ASN A 67 -7.73 17.38 0.23
C ASN A 67 -8.40 18.61 -0.38
N ASN A 68 -9.12 18.45 -1.48
CA ASN A 68 -9.96 19.51 -2.01
C ASN A 68 -11.26 19.42 -1.21
N GLY A 69 -11.23 19.96 0.01
CA GLY A 69 -12.44 20.25 0.75
C GLY A 69 -13.19 21.34 -0.01
N ARG A 70 -14.40 21.01 -0.46
CA ARG A 70 -15.49 21.95 -0.68
C ARG A 70 -16.79 21.25 -0.33
#